data_AF-A0A965CJQ4-F1
#
_entry.id   AF-A0A965CJQ4-F1
#
_cell.length_a   1.000
_cell.length_b   1.000
_cell.length_c   1.000
_cell.angle_alpha   90.00
_cell.angle_beta   90.00
_cell.angle_gamma   90.00
#
_symmetry.space_group_name_H-M   'P 1'
#
loop_
_entity.id
_entity.type
_entity.pdbx_description
1 polymer ?
#
loop_
_entity_poly.entity_id
_entity_poly.type
_entity_poly.pdbx_seq_one_letter_code
_entity_poly.pdbx_strand_id
1 'polypeptide(L)'
;MGDGFRRIDLADHEQGPVLLSVVIPRPHDPWGVAACLRGTPWESLVREVDGEAVSHAVHGYATPLVRSLGPHPHAVARRIRVPCALSDGGQCVGASPACVPGAKMPDCFEPPDLPVEVASVVTTVLLDLRAGRHVVVVSGSEFVLL
;
A
#
# COMPACT_ATOMS: atom_id res chain seq x y z
N MET A 1 -7.25 -15.22 13.61
CA MET A 1 -6.21 -14.36 13.02
C MET A 1 -6.92 -13.35 12.14
N GLY A 2 -6.56 -12.06 12.22
CA GLY A 2 -7.13 -11.04 11.34
C GLY A 2 -6.69 -11.28 9.89
N ASP A 3 -7.46 -10.74 8.94
CA ASP A 3 -7.10 -10.65 7.52
C ASP A 3 -7.06 -9.15 7.14
N GLY A 4 -6.36 -8.81 6.06
CA GLY A 4 -6.32 -7.43 5.56
C GLY A 4 -4.99 -6.72 5.82
N PHE A 5 -5.08 -5.47 6.30
CA PHE A 5 -3.93 -4.58 6.48
C PHE A 5 -3.88 -4.04 7.92
N ARG A 6 -2.67 -3.96 8.49
CA ARG A 6 -2.37 -3.34 9.77
C ARG A 6 -1.60 -2.04 9.55
N ARG A 7 -2.14 -0.93 10.03
CA ARG A 7 -1.48 0.38 9.94
C ARG A 7 -0.55 0.57 11.13
N ILE A 8 0.69 1.00 10.86
CA ILE A 8 1.72 1.25 11.87
C ILE A 8 2.34 2.61 11.58
N ASP A 9 2.51 3.43 12.61
CA ASP A 9 3.17 4.72 12.54
C ASP A 9 4.47 4.61 13.31
N LEU A 10 5.60 4.70 12.61
CA LEU A 10 6.93 4.61 13.19
C LEU A 10 7.52 5.99 13.32
N ALA A 11 8.16 6.27 14.46
CA ALA A 11 8.86 7.51 14.70
C ALA A 11 10.37 7.25 14.66
N ASP A 12 11.08 8.02 13.84
CA ASP A 12 12.54 8.01 13.78
C ASP A 12 13.03 9.46 13.79
N HIS A 13 14.00 9.76 14.65
CA HIS A 13 14.49 11.13 14.82
C HIS A 13 15.23 11.65 13.57
N GLU A 14 15.85 10.76 12.79
CA GLU A 14 16.62 11.13 11.60
C GLU A 14 15.76 11.18 10.34
N GLN A 15 14.82 10.23 10.19
CA GLN A 15 14.01 10.08 8.98
C GLN A 15 12.64 10.77 9.09
N GLY A 16 12.20 11.12 10.29
CA GLY A 16 10.85 11.60 10.56
C GLY A 16 9.83 10.45 10.63
N PRO A 17 8.52 10.75 10.50
CA PRO A 17 7.48 9.74 10.58
C PRO A 17 7.51 8.80 9.36
N VAL A 18 7.57 7.50 9.61
CA VAL A 18 7.44 6.45 8.58
C VAL A 18 6.10 5.75 8.78
N LEU A 19 5.19 5.97 7.84
CA LEU A 19 3.85 5.39 7.91
C LEU A 19 3.77 4.11 7.06
N LEU A 20 3.36 3.02 7.68
CA LEU A 20 3.21 1.72 7.03
C LEU A 20 1.75 1.27 7.01
N SER A 21 1.41 0.52 5.98
CA SER A 21 0.25 -0.38 5.91
C SER A 21 0.78 -1.77 5.61
N VAL A 22 0.87 -2.59 6.65
CA VAL A 22 1.46 -3.92 6.58
C VAL A 22 0.39 -4.94 6.24
N VAL A 23 0.60 -5.71 5.19
CA VAL A 23 -0.26 -6.82 4.82
C VAL A 23 -0.20 -7.90 5.90
N ILE A 24 -1.36 -8.35 6.39
CA ILE A 24 -1.42 -9.46 7.37
C ILE A 24 -1.21 -10.77 6.61
N PRO A 25 -0.16 -11.56 6.93
CA PRO A 25 0.15 -12.78 6.19
C PRO A 25 -0.88 -13.88 6.48
N ARG A 26 -1.06 -14.79 5.52
CA ARG A 26 -1.81 -16.05 5.68
C ARG A 26 -0.82 -17.21 5.91
N PRO A 27 -1.24 -18.36 6.47
CA PRO A 27 -0.35 -19.45 6.90
C PRO A 27 0.67 -20.00 5.88
N HIS A 28 0.54 -19.68 4.59
CA HIS A 28 1.49 -20.08 3.54
C HIS A 28 1.72 -18.98 2.48
N ASP A 29 1.27 -17.76 2.75
CA ASP A 29 1.38 -16.66 1.80
C ASP A 29 1.62 -15.34 2.54
N PRO A 30 2.84 -14.79 2.50
CA PRO A 30 3.15 -13.53 3.16
C PRO A 30 2.34 -12.37 2.55
N TRP A 31 1.84 -12.52 1.32
CA TRP A 31 1.01 -11.51 0.67
C TRP A 31 -0.44 -11.51 1.13
N GLY A 32 -0.91 -12.47 1.93
CA GLY A 32 -2.25 -12.42 2.54
C GLY A 32 -3.38 -12.03 1.57
N VAL A 33 -4.09 -10.93 1.86
CA VAL A 33 -5.11 -10.34 0.97
C VAL A 33 -4.54 -9.76 -0.33
N ALA A 34 -3.31 -9.26 -0.30
CA ALA A 34 -2.64 -8.66 -1.44
C ALA A 34 -2.14 -9.70 -2.45
N ALA A 35 -2.24 -10.99 -2.14
CA ALA A 35 -1.79 -12.07 -3.03
C ALA A 35 -2.41 -12.00 -4.43
N CYS A 36 -3.65 -11.50 -4.53
CA CYS A 36 -4.35 -11.30 -5.80
C CYS A 36 -3.76 -10.21 -6.70
N LEU A 37 -2.85 -9.38 -6.18
CA LEU A 37 -2.18 -8.33 -6.94
C LEU A 37 -0.94 -8.83 -7.70
N ARG A 38 -0.43 -10.02 -7.36
CA ARG A 38 0.76 -10.58 -8.01
C ARG A 38 0.53 -10.84 -9.49
N GLY A 39 1.49 -10.44 -10.32
CA GLY A 39 1.41 -10.48 -11.78
C GLY A 39 0.52 -9.40 -12.41
N THR A 40 -0.07 -8.51 -11.60
CA THR A 40 -0.90 -7.41 -12.10
C THR A 40 -0.08 -6.10 -12.14
N PRO A 41 -0.53 -5.07 -12.87
CA PRO A 41 0.10 -3.75 -12.82
C PRO A 41 0.16 -3.15 -11.40
N TRP A 42 -0.73 -3.60 -10.51
CA TRP A 42 -0.85 -3.13 -9.13
C TRP A 42 0.17 -3.74 -8.18
N GLU A 43 0.84 -4.83 -8.55
CA GLU A 43 1.85 -5.50 -7.71
C GLU A 43 2.92 -4.52 -7.23
N SER A 44 3.37 -3.63 -8.12
CA SER A 44 4.42 -2.65 -7.87
C SER A 44 4.09 -1.60 -6.80
N LEU A 45 2.83 -1.53 -6.36
CA LEU A 45 2.35 -0.66 -5.28
C LEU A 45 2.63 -1.24 -3.89
N VAL A 46 2.85 -2.55 -3.80
CA VAL A 46 3.16 -3.25 -2.55
C VAL A 46 4.64 -3.62 -2.55
N ARG A 47 5.34 -3.32 -1.47
CA ARG A 47 6.77 -3.61 -1.34
C ARG A 47 7.03 -4.75 -0.39
N GLU A 48 7.81 -5.73 -0.83
CA GLU A 48 8.40 -6.69 0.11
C GLU A 48 9.54 -6.01 0.85
N VAL A 49 9.53 -6.12 2.18
CA VAL A 49 10.57 -5.61 3.07
C VAL A 49 10.97 -6.68 4.07
N ASP A 50 12.22 -6.63 4.52
CA ASP A 50 12.73 -7.55 5.52
C ASP A 50 12.13 -7.27 6.90
N GLY A 51 11.70 -8.32 7.59
CA GLY A 51 11.24 -8.27 8.98
C GLY A 51 12.29 -7.74 9.95
N GLU A 52 13.57 -8.00 9.71
CA GLU A 52 14.65 -7.42 10.53
C GLU A 52 14.66 -5.89 10.41
N ALA A 53 14.50 -5.36 9.20
CA ALA A 53 14.45 -3.92 8.97
C ALA A 53 13.22 -3.27 9.64
N VAL A 54 12.06 -3.92 9.61
CA VAL A 54 10.86 -3.46 10.33
C VAL A 54 11.08 -3.51 11.84
N SER A 55 11.70 -4.58 12.34
CA SER A 55 12.05 -4.71 13.76
C SER A 55 12.94 -3.56 14.23
N HIS A 56 14.02 -3.25 13.51
CA HIS A 56 14.87 -2.11 13.82
C HIS A 56 14.11 -0.78 13.82
N ALA A 57 13.21 -0.59 12.84
CA ALA A 57 12.42 0.63 12.74
C ALA A 57 11.45 0.82 13.92
N VAL A 58 10.84 -0.27 14.43
CA VAL A 58 10.03 -0.25 15.65
C VAL A 58 10.84 0.19 16.88
N HIS A 59 12.14 -0.11 16.90
CA HIS A 59 13.06 0.28 17.97
C HIS A 59 13.76 1.64 17.71
N GLY A 60 13.28 2.42 16.74
CA GLY A 60 13.76 3.77 16.48
C GLY A 60 14.99 3.85 15.57
N TYR A 61 15.34 2.78 14.86
CA TYR A 61 16.35 2.79 13.80
C TYR A 61 15.73 2.43 12.45
N ALA A 62 15.06 3.39 11.81
CA ALA A 62 14.29 3.18 10.59
C ALA A 62 15.11 3.24 9.30
N THR A 63 16.39 3.63 9.36
CA THR A 63 17.26 3.78 8.18
C THR A 63 17.29 2.54 7.27
N PRO A 64 17.42 1.28 7.77
CA PRO A 64 17.38 0.10 6.92
C PRO A 64 16.04 -0.05 6.19
N LEU A 65 14.94 0.17 6.91
CA LEU A 65 13.60 0.11 6.35
C LEU A 65 13.39 1.18 5.26
N VAL A 66 13.72 2.44 5.53
CA VAL A 66 13.55 3.55 4.56
C VAL A 66 14.29 3.28 3.25
N ARG A 67 15.49 2.68 3.30
CA ARG A 67 16.23 2.26 2.11
C ARG A 67 15.48 1.23 1.27
N SER A 68 14.78 0.30 1.92
CA SER A 68 13.98 -0.74 1.25
C SER A 68 12.63 -0.25 0.71
N LEU A 69 12.00 0.75 1.37
CA LEU A 69 10.71 1.31 0.96
C LEU A 69 10.76 2.04 -0.40
N GLY A 70 11.89 2.68 -0.70
CA GLY A 70 12.09 3.43 -1.94
C GLY A 70 11.36 4.78 -1.95
N PRO A 71 10.84 5.24 -3.11
CA PRO A 71 10.23 6.57 -3.24
C PRO A 71 8.98 6.76 -2.36
N HIS A 72 8.68 8.02 -2.03
CA HIS A 72 7.48 8.39 -1.28
C HIS A 72 6.19 7.78 -1.89
N PRO A 73 5.20 7.35 -1.08
CA PRO A 73 4.01 6.64 -1.55
C PRO A 73 3.23 7.36 -2.65
N HIS A 74 3.14 8.69 -2.58
CA HIS A 74 2.52 9.49 -3.63
C HIS A 74 3.21 9.36 -5.00
N ALA A 75 4.53 9.19 -5.02
CA ALA A 75 5.28 8.98 -6.26
C ALA A 75 5.07 7.58 -6.81
N VAL A 76 4.95 6.58 -5.93
CA VAL A 76 4.62 5.20 -6.29
C VAL A 76 3.23 5.12 -6.93
N ALA A 77 2.22 5.73 -6.30
CA ALA A 77 0.85 5.74 -6.81
C ALA A 77 0.73 6.34 -8.23
N ARG A 78 1.51 7.39 -8.54
CA ARG A 78 1.53 8.05 -9.87
C ARG A 78 2.04 7.18 -11.02
N ARG A 79 2.62 6.01 -10.73
CA ARG A 79 3.04 5.05 -11.76
C ARG A 79 1.86 4.40 -12.44
N ILE A 80 0.72 4.31 -11.75
CA ILE A 80 -0.52 3.83 -12.32
C ILE A 80 -1.26 5.01 -12.94
N ARG A 81 -1.49 4.95 -14.25
CA ARG A 81 -2.22 5.98 -15.01
C ARG A 81 -3.56 5.49 -15.50
N VAL A 82 -4.32 4.87 -14.60
CA VAL A 82 -5.64 4.33 -14.89
C VAL A 82 -6.69 5.25 -14.26
N PRO A 83 -7.67 5.77 -15.01
CA PRO A 83 -8.74 6.57 -14.45
C PRO A 83 -9.67 5.74 -13.56
N CYS A 84 -10.36 6.39 -12.63
CA CYS A 84 -11.42 5.76 -11.85
C CYS A 84 -12.55 5.28 -12.77
N ALA A 85 -13.03 4.05 -12.57
CA ALA A 85 -14.08 3.43 -13.36
C ALA A 85 -15.35 4.30 -13.48
N LEU A 86 -15.78 4.88 -12.34
CA LEU A 86 -16.96 5.74 -12.29
C LEU A 86 -16.77 7.10 -12.98
N SER A 87 -15.51 7.56 -13.08
CA SER A 87 -15.18 8.80 -13.79
C SER A 87 -15.18 8.57 -15.29
N ASP A 88 -14.58 7.46 -15.74
CA ASP A 88 -14.47 7.14 -17.16
C ASP A 88 -15.85 6.81 -17.78
N GLY A 89 -16.72 6.15 -17.02
CA GLY A 89 -18.10 5.86 -17.43
C GLY A 89 -19.06 7.06 -17.36
N GLY A 90 -18.62 8.23 -16.90
CA GLY A 90 -19.49 9.40 -16.69
C GLY A 90 -20.57 9.20 -15.62
N GLN A 91 -20.40 8.20 -14.75
CA GLN A 91 -21.38 7.80 -13.73
C GLN A 91 -21.20 8.58 -12.41
N CYS A 92 -20.03 9.16 -12.19
CA CYS A 92 -19.74 9.96 -11.00
C CYS A 92 -19.97 11.46 -11.26
N VAL A 93 -20.95 12.05 -10.58
CA VAL A 93 -21.21 13.51 -10.63
C VAL A 93 -20.01 14.32 -10.11
N GLY A 94 -19.24 13.76 -9.17
CA GLY A 94 -18.03 14.36 -8.62
C GLY A 94 -16.75 14.07 -9.42
N ALA A 95 -16.86 13.47 -10.61
CA ALA A 95 -15.71 13.16 -11.44
C ALA A 95 -14.88 14.41 -11.72
N SER A 96 -13.56 14.27 -11.63
CA SER A 96 -12.61 15.32 -11.95
C SER A 96 -11.36 14.73 -12.59
N PRO A 97 -10.51 15.54 -13.25
CA PRO A 97 -9.23 15.08 -13.77
C PRO A 97 -8.28 14.51 -12.69
N ALA A 98 -8.56 14.75 -11.40
CA ALA A 98 -7.80 14.19 -10.29
C ALA A 98 -8.24 12.78 -9.89
N CYS A 99 -9.26 12.20 -10.54
CA CYS A 99 -9.72 10.81 -10.34
C CYS A 99 -8.75 9.78 -10.95
N VAL A 100 -7.46 9.93 -10.65
CA VAL A 100 -6.34 9.06 -11.06
C VAL A 100 -5.43 8.82 -9.85
N PRO A 101 -4.78 7.65 -9.73
CA PRO A 101 -3.85 7.36 -8.65
C PRO A 101 -2.77 8.43 -8.44
N GLY A 102 -2.63 8.92 -7.21
CA GLY A 102 -1.64 9.92 -6.83
C GLY A 102 -2.03 10.74 -5.60
N ALA A 103 -1.19 11.74 -5.27
CA ALA A 103 -1.36 12.59 -4.07
C ALA A 103 -2.72 13.33 -3.99
N LYS A 104 -3.31 13.67 -5.15
CA LYS A 104 -4.57 14.43 -5.23
C LYS A 104 -5.78 13.55 -5.54
N MET A 105 -5.60 12.22 -5.56
CA MET A 105 -6.69 11.28 -5.77
C MET A 105 -7.78 11.52 -4.70
N PRO A 106 -9.08 11.43 -5.02
CA PRO A 106 -10.15 11.47 -4.03
C PRO A 106 -10.16 10.23 -3.12
N ASP A 107 -10.89 10.32 -1.99
CA ASP A 107 -11.10 9.20 -1.04
C ASP A 107 -12.03 8.10 -1.61
N CYS A 108 -12.65 8.37 -2.75
CA CYS A 108 -13.47 7.43 -3.50
C CYS A 108 -12.78 7.12 -4.85
N PHE A 109 -12.05 6.02 -4.90
CA PHE A 109 -11.46 5.52 -6.14
C PHE A 109 -11.90 4.09 -6.38
N GLU A 110 -12.37 3.81 -7.59
CA GLU A 110 -12.77 2.49 -8.04
C GLU A 110 -11.90 2.07 -9.23
N PRO A 111 -11.07 1.03 -9.10
CA PRO A 111 -10.24 0.54 -10.19
C PRO A 111 -11.12 -0.11 -11.27
N PRO A 112 -10.93 0.21 -12.56
CA PRO A 112 -11.70 -0.38 -13.64
C PRO A 112 -11.28 -1.83 -13.91
N ASP A 113 -12.21 -2.61 -14.47
CA ASP A 113 -11.98 -3.95 -15.04
C ASP A 113 -11.38 -4.99 -14.08
N LEU A 114 -11.63 -4.84 -12.77
CA LEU A 114 -11.19 -5.80 -11.76
C LEU A 114 -12.38 -6.53 -11.12
N PRO A 115 -12.23 -7.82 -10.76
CA PRO A 115 -13.17 -8.48 -9.86
C PRO A 115 -13.30 -7.71 -8.54
N VAL A 116 -14.50 -7.69 -7.95
CA VAL A 116 -14.82 -6.91 -6.74
C VAL A 116 -13.80 -7.12 -5.61
N GLU A 117 -13.39 -8.37 -5.40
CA GLU A 117 -12.41 -8.71 -4.36
C GLU A 117 -11.05 -8.05 -4.62
N VAL A 118 -10.54 -8.11 -5.85
CA VAL A 118 -9.27 -7.47 -6.25
C VAL A 118 -9.41 -5.94 -6.21
N ALA A 119 -10.55 -5.42 -6.68
CA ALA A 119 -10.85 -4.00 -6.65
C ALA A 119 -10.80 -3.43 -5.23
N SER A 120 -11.37 -4.15 -4.25
CA SER A 120 -11.35 -3.74 -2.84
C SER A 120 -9.94 -3.63 -2.26
N VAL A 121 -9.05 -4.57 -2.63
CA VAL A 121 -7.66 -4.58 -2.20
C VAL A 121 -6.90 -3.42 -2.84
N VAL A 122 -7.04 -3.23 -4.16
CA VAL A 122 -6.43 -2.10 -4.88
C VAL A 122 -6.89 -0.75 -4.33
N THR A 123 -8.19 -0.56 -4.09
CA THR A 123 -8.71 0.66 -3.48
C THR A 123 -8.08 0.90 -2.11
N THR A 124 -7.99 -0.12 -1.26
CA THR A 124 -7.34 0.01 0.06
C THR A 124 -5.87 0.44 -0.08
N VAL A 125 -5.11 -0.23 -0.97
CA VAL A 125 -3.71 0.11 -1.25
C VAL A 125 -3.57 1.56 -1.71
N LEU A 126 -4.38 2.00 -2.68
CA LEU A 126 -4.31 3.35 -3.21
C LEU A 126 -4.67 4.42 -2.18
N LEU A 127 -5.66 4.15 -1.32
CA LEU A 127 -6.03 5.06 -0.23
C LEU A 127 -4.93 5.17 0.83
N ASP A 128 -4.27 4.07 1.17
CA ASP A 128 -3.12 4.09 2.08
C ASP A 128 -1.93 4.84 1.45
N LEU A 129 -1.62 4.61 0.17
CA LEU A 129 -0.58 5.36 -0.55
C LEU A 129 -0.89 6.86 -0.60
N ARG A 130 -2.16 7.23 -0.84
CA ARG A 130 -2.62 8.63 -0.81
C ARG A 130 -2.44 9.24 0.57
N ALA A 131 -2.71 8.48 1.64
CA ALA A 131 -2.47 8.91 3.02
C ALA A 131 -0.98 9.01 3.39
N GLY A 132 -0.05 8.75 2.45
CA GLY A 132 1.39 8.79 2.70
C GLY A 132 1.92 7.53 3.37
N ARG A 133 1.15 6.43 3.37
CA ARG A 133 1.59 5.13 3.91
C ARG A 133 2.24 4.29 2.82
N HIS A 134 3.37 3.69 3.13
CA HIS A 134 3.92 2.63 2.29
C HIS A 134 3.14 1.34 2.55
N VAL A 135 2.68 0.68 1.50
CA VAL A 135 2.06 -0.64 1.61
C VAL A 135 3.13 -1.71 1.48
N VAL A 136 3.25 -2.56 2.50
CA VAL A 136 4.36 -3.52 2.58
C VAL A 136 3.91 -4.93 2.93
N VAL A 137 4.61 -5.90 2.37
CA VAL A 137 4.62 -7.30 2.80
C VAL A 137 5.92 -7.52 3.55
N VAL A 138 5.84 -8.07 4.76
CA VAL A 138 7.03 -8.36 5.55
C VAL A 138 7.45 -9.81 5.30
N SER A 139 8.68 -10.00 4.82
CA SER A 139 9.28 -11.32 4.62
C SER A 139 10.32 -11.61 5.71
N GLY A 140 10.62 -12.89 5.92
CA GLY A 140 11.56 -13.36 6.96
C GLY A 140 10.88 -14.02 8.16
N SER A 141 11.61 -14.93 8.82
CA SER A 141 11.11 -15.74 9.95
C SER A 141 11.12 -15.03 11.30
N GLU A 142 11.76 -13.86 11.38
CA GLU A 142 12.10 -13.22 12.66
C GLU A 142 11.09 -12.18 13.13
N PHE A 143 10.08 -11.86 12.31
CA PHE A 143 9.10 -10.83 12.66
C PHE A 143 7.68 -11.38 12.67
N VAL A 144 7.21 -11.72 13.87
CA VAL A 144 5.79 -11.99 14.13
C VAL A 144 5.15 -10.69 14.59
N LEU A 145 4.32 -10.09 13.74
CA LEU A 145 3.44 -8.99 14.14
C LEU A 145 2.37 -9.54 15.11
N LEU A 146 2.69 -9.52 16.41
CA LEU A 146 1.74 -9.84 17.49
C LEU A 146 0.53 -8.90 17.48
#